data_AF-A0A9D9C4K1-F1
#
_entry.id   AF-A0A9D9C4K1-F1
#
_cell.length_a   1.000
_cell.length_b   1.000
_cell.length_c   1.000
_cell.angle_alpha   90.00
_cell.angle_beta   90.00
_cell.angle_gamma   90.00
#
_symmetry.space_group_name_H-M   'P 1'
#
loop_
_entity.id
_entity.type
_entity.pdbx_description
1 polymer ?
#
loop_
_entity_poly.entity_id
_entity_poly.type
_entity_poly.pdbx_seq_one_letter_code
_entity_poly.pdbx_strand_id
1 'polypeptide(L)'
;MKKKVISAVLFGALALASTGTFVSCNDYDYEVNNLQEQINEDRTKSAALQNQLESYKAALENELKELKASYETQIAEAKAALESELQKKADATVVEALVERIVSLETGLSASVATLQSQIDVCNSAIEKLNAAIANCATVAELNAIKADAEAKLAALSGDVKRLEEQLNALSASTGESIASILANMAALQEKDAENYKALLAAIAAAKQDVEAKITAEEAARIAAINDLQTQITALQAFMAAIQEADYQKQIDNLTSILNNFKAEIEAKDYQGQIDNICKDIATIKDDISVLMGKVATNEMSIENLKTEMAALNGKLSAMEQNFQGQINSLAVLIEKSLTSLVFKPSQYVYGFGTINVQSFSGCELLSKNVVNSDYGKVDEYTVPSSNNPAVSTWAPSAHAKYHMNPSTA
;
A
#
# COMPACT_ATOMS: atom_id res chain seq x y z
N MET A 1 17.62 48.67 -5.36
CA MET A 1 17.89 49.23 -4.03
C MET A 1 18.64 50.58 -4.01
N LYS A 2 19.64 50.84 -4.88
CA LYS A 2 20.57 52.01 -4.78
C LYS A 2 19.97 53.43 -4.67
N LYS A 3 18.69 53.68 -4.97
CA LYS A 3 18.08 55.02 -4.90
C LYS A 3 17.77 55.54 -3.47
N LYS A 4 17.62 54.68 -2.45
CA LYS A 4 17.20 55.12 -1.10
C LYS A 4 18.32 55.72 -0.24
N VAL A 5 19.58 55.29 -0.44
CA VAL A 5 20.72 55.71 0.41
C VAL A 5 21.10 57.19 0.18
N ILE A 6 21.02 57.65 -1.06
CA ILE A 6 21.42 59.02 -1.45
C ILE A 6 20.61 60.08 -0.70
N SER A 7 19.32 59.83 -0.46
CA SER A 7 18.44 60.78 0.24
C SER A 7 18.78 60.94 1.72
N ALA A 8 19.34 59.92 2.37
CA ALA A 8 19.73 59.97 3.77
C ALA A 8 21.05 60.75 3.95
N VAL A 9 22.02 60.51 3.08
CA VAL A 9 23.31 61.24 3.06
C VAL A 9 23.08 62.73 2.75
N LEU A 10 22.18 63.05 1.83
CA LEU A 10 21.87 64.44 1.48
C LEU A 10 21.23 65.23 2.64
N PHE A 11 20.39 64.58 3.46
CA PHE A 11 19.85 65.20 4.69
C PHE A 11 20.91 65.32 5.80
N GLY A 12 21.76 64.30 5.98
CA GLY A 12 22.87 64.35 6.95
C GLY A 12 23.88 65.46 6.63
N ALA A 13 24.15 65.72 5.35
CA ALA A 13 25.03 66.80 4.91
C ALA A 13 24.47 68.21 5.19
N LEU A 14 23.14 68.36 5.20
CA LEU A 14 22.49 69.66 5.44
C LEU A 14 22.52 70.08 6.93
N ALA A 15 22.64 69.12 7.85
CA ALA A 15 22.64 69.34 9.30
C ALA A 15 23.98 69.88 9.87
N LEU A 16 25.03 70.00 9.05
CA LEU A 16 26.39 70.38 9.49
C LEU A 16 26.86 71.74 8.95
N ALA A 17 25.99 72.50 8.28
CA ALA A 17 26.34 73.70 7.51
C ALA A 17 25.87 75.03 8.14
N SER A 18 25.68 75.09 9.47
CA SER A 18 25.16 76.26 10.18
C SER A 18 26.21 77.02 11.01
N THR A 19 27.44 77.15 10.51
CA THR A 19 28.46 78.04 11.10
C THR A 19 28.14 79.51 10.79
N GLY A 20 27.16 80.06 11.52
CA GLY A 20 26.85 81.49 11.46
C GLY A 20 28.01 82.32 12.01
N THR A 21 28.57 83.21 11.19
CA THR A 21 29.57 84.19 11.63
C THR A 21 28.89 85.26 12.48
N PHE A 22 28.83 85.06 13.79
CA PHE A 22 28.39 86.08 14.73
C PHE A 22 29.29 87.33 14.61
N VAL A 23 28.68 88.50 14.44
CA VAL A 23 29.38 89.79 14.58
C VAL A 23 29.80 89.92 16.03
N SER A 24 31.08 90.21 16.27
CA SER A 24 31.63 90.28 17.63
C SER A 24 31.06 91.47 18.39
N CYS A 25 30.63 91.25 19.64
CA CYS A 25 30.16 92.31 20.53
C CYS A 25 31.24 93.39 20.79
N ASN A 26 32.51 93.02 20.62
CA ASN A 26 33.68 93.84 20.91
C ASN A 26 33.74 95.16 20.10
N ASP A 27 33.15 95.19 18.90
CA ASP A 27 33.12 96.42 18.08
C ASP A 27 32.07 97.41 18.63
N TYR A 28 30.90 96.91 19.04
CA TYR A 28 29.84 97.72 19.67
C TYR A 28 30.27 98.28 21.04
N ASP A 29 31.06 97.54 21.81
CA ASP A 29 31.62 98.02 23.08
C ASP A 29 32.52 99.26 22.88
N TYR A 30 33.34 99.27 21.83
CA TYR A 30 34.19 100.40 21.48
C TYR A 30 33.37 101.63 21.07
N GLU A 31 32.36 101.44 20.22
CA GLU A 31 31.47 102.53 19.78
C GLU A 31 30.70 103.17 20.95
N VAL A 32 30.16 102.35 21.86
CA VAL A 32 29.42 102.86 23.04
C VAL A 32 30.33 103.64 23.98
N ASN A 33 31.55 103.17 24.23
CA ASN A 33 32.50 103.87 25.12
C ASN A 33 32.93 105.23 24.52
N ASN A 34 33.23 105.27 23.22
CA ASN A 34 33.56 106.51 22.49
C ASN A 34 32.40 107.53 22.53
N LEU A 35 31.15 107.08 22.37
CA LEU A 35 29.98 107.94 22.51
C LEU A 35 29.80 108.48 23.95
N GLN A 36 30.14 107.69 24.97
CA GLN A 36 30.13 108.18 26.36
C GLN A 36 31.21 109.23 26.63
N GLU A 37 32.40 109.11 26.04
CA GLU A 37 33.44 110.15 26.14
C GLU A 37 32.99 111.47 25.50
N GLN A 38 32.45 111.42 24.27
CA GLN A 38 31.92 112.60 23.57
C GLN A 38 30.78 113.29 24.34
N ILE A 39 29.84 112.53 24.91
CA ILE A 39 28.74 113.08 25.71
C ILE A 39 29.25 113.77 26.99
N ASN A 40 30.31 113.22 27.62
CA ASN A 40 30.94 113.86 28.78
C ASN A 40 31.65 115.17 28.39
N GLU A 41 32.40 115.18 27.27
CA GLU A 41 33.00 116.42 26.76
C GLU A 41 31.95 117.50 26.47
N ASP A 42 30.87 117.17 25.75
CA ASP A 42 29.87 118.14 25.33
C ASP A 42 29.05 118.67 26.50
N ARG A 43 28.85 117.85 27.55
CA ARG A 43 28.32 118.29 28.85
C ARG A 43 29.27 119.31 29.52
N THR A 44 30.58 119.09 29.48
CA THR A 44 31.58 120.04 30.00
C THR A 44 31.61 121.35 29.19
N LYS A 45 31.59 121.28 27.85
CA LYS A 45 31.52 122.45 26.95
C LYS A 45 30.26 123.27 27.22
N SER A 46 29.11 122.61 27.41
CA SER A 46 27.82 123.26 27.69
C SER A 46 27.82 123.98 29.05
N ALA A 47 28.38 123.37 30.10
CA ALA A 47 28.54 124.01 31.40
C ALA A 47 29.51 125.23 31.35
N ALA A 48 30.57 125.16 30.55
CA ALA A 48 31.47 126.29 30.33
C ALA A 48 30.76 127.46 29.62
N LEU A 49 29.93 127.19 28.61
CA LEU A 49 29.11 128.19 27.92
C LEU A 49 28.07 128.84 28.85
N GLN A 50 27.45 128.06 29.75
CA GLN A 50 26.51 128.59 30.75
C GLN A 50 27.20 129.61 31.66
N ASN A 51 28.35 129.25 32.25
CA ASN A 51 29.14 130.14 33.09
C ASN A 51 29.57 131.43 32.34
N GLN A 52 29.89 131.33 31.05
CA GLN A 52 30.22 132.50 30.22
C GLN A 52 29.02 133.43 30.01
N LEU A 53 27.82 132.89 29.72
CA LEU A 53 26.60 133.68 29.56
C LEU A 53 26.18 134.35 30.88
N GLU A 54 26.29 133.64 32.01
CA GLU A 54 26.01 134.20 33.34
C GLU A 54 27.00 135.32 33.71
N SER A 55 28.30 135.14 33.41
CA SER A 55 29.31 136.18 33.61
C SER A 55 29.10 137.40 32.69
N TYR A 56 28.65 137.18 31.44
CA TYR A 56 28.38 138.27 30.49
C TYR A 56 27.13 139.06 30.89
N LYS A 57 26.06 138.37 31.32
CA LYS A 57 24.88 139.00 31.93
C LYS A 57 25.26 139.86 33.13
N ALA A 58 26.09 139.34 34.05
CA ALA A 58 26.52 140.09 35.23
C ALA A 58 27.37 141.33 34.88
N ALA A 59 28.09 141.32 33.76
CA ALA A 59 28.77 142.51 33.24
C ALA A 59 27.76 143.57 32.77
N LEU A 60 26.76 143.18 31.97
CA LEU A 60 25.70 144.08 31.49
C LEU A 60 24.86 144.67 32.64
N GLU A 61 24.57 143.89 33.69
CA GLU A 61 23.85 144.36 34.87
C GLU A 61 24.65 145.40 35.68
N ASN A 62 25.99 145.29 35.71
CA ASN A 62 26.86 146.31 36.30
C ASN A 62 27.01 147.54 35.40
N GLU A 63 27.17 147.38 34.08
CA GLU A 63 27.22 148.49 33.12
C GLU A 63 25.93 149.33 33.17
N LEU A 64 24.76 148.67 33.18
CA LEU A 64 23.45 149.30 33.34
C LEU A 64 23.37 150.16 34.63
N LYS A 65 23.92 149.65 35.73
CA LYS A 65 23.94 150.30 37.04
C LYS A 65 24.90 151.50 37.08
N GLU A 66 26.11 151.36 36.55
CA GLU A 66 27.11 152.43 36.51
C GLU A 66 26.70 153.55 35.55
N LEU A 67 26.23 153.20 34.35
CA LEU A 67 25.75 154.15 33.36
C LEU A 67 24.52 154.93 33.88
N LYS A 68 23.59 154.25 34.55
CA LYS A 68 22.46 154.90 35.22
C LYS A 68 22.90 155.91 36.27
N ALA A 69 23.82 155.54 37.16
CA ALA A 69 24.35 156.45 38.18
C ALA A 69 25.08 157.67 37.57
N SER A 70 25.79 157.48 36.46
CA SER A 70 26.44 158.57 35.72
C SER A 70 25.43 159.57 35.14
N TYR A 71 24.38 159.07 34.49
CA TYR A 71 23.30 159.93 33.97
C TYR A 71 22.51 160.61 35.10
N GLU A 72 22.15 159.91 36.17
CA GLU A 72 21.46 160.49 37.34
C GLU A 72 22.27 161.63 37.96
N THR A 73 23.60 161.49 38.02
CA THR A 73 24.53 162.56 38.46
C THR A 73 24.50 163.75 37.49
N GLN A 74 24.70 163.53 36.19
CA GLN A 74 24.67 164.60 35.19
C GLN A 74 23.32 165.34 35.12
N ILE A 75 22.21 164.62 35.33
CA ILE A 75 20.86 165.20 35.38
C ILE A 75 20.68 166.05 36.65
N ALA A 76 21.20 165.61 37.79
CA ALA A 76 21.18 166.37 39.03
C ALA A 76 22.04 167.65 38.93
N GLU A 77 23.24 167.56 38.35
CA GLU A 77 24.12 168.71 38.09
C GLU A 77 23.46 169.72 37.14
N ALA A 78 22.88 169.27 36.03
CA ALA A 78 22.18 170.13 35.09
C ALA A 78 20.94 170.82 35.71
N LYS A 79 20.20 170.11 36.58
CA LYS A 79 19.07 170.68 37.35
C LYS A 79 19.54 171.70 38.38
N ALA A 80 20.65 171.45 39.07
CA ALA A 80 21.24 172.41 40.01
C ALA A 80 21.78 173.68 39.31
N ALA A 81 22.34 173.54 38.10
CA ALA A 81 22.75 174.68 37.26
C ALA A 81 21.54 175.52 36.82
N LEU A 82 20.46 174.86 36.36
CA LEU A 82 19.20 175.52 35.99
C LEU A 82 18.59 176.30 37.15
N GLU A 83 18.49 175.67 38.33
CA GLU A 83 18.02 176.30 39.57
C GLU A 83 18.87 177.52 39.95
N SER A 84 20.20 177.46 39.75
CA SER A 84 21.11 178.58 40.04
C SER A 84 20.91 179.79 39.12
N GLU A 85 20.72 179.59 37.81
CA GLU A 85 20.54 180.72 36.88
C GLU A 85 19.16 181.38 37.01
N LEU A 86 18.10 180.61 37.27
CA LEU A 86 16.75 181.15 37.52
C LEU A 86 16.73 182.22 38.62
N GLN A 87 17.63 182.13 39.61
CA GLN A 87 17.74 183.07 40.73
C GLN A 87 18.42 184.41 40.36
N LYS A 88 19.07 184.54 39.19
CA LYS A 88 19.95 185.69 38.84
C LYS A 88 19.32 186.75 37.92
N LYS A 89 18.01 186.67 37.67
CA LYS A 89 17.33 187.25 36.47
C LYS A 89 17.85 186.61 35.18
N ALA A 90 17.59 185.31 35.04
CA ALA A 90 18.14 184.47 33.99
C ALA A 90 17.99 185.03 32.56
N ASP A 91 19.00 184.78 31.73
CA ASP A 91 18.86 184.85 30.28
C ASP A 91 18.00 183.67 29.80
N ALA A 92 16.96 183.95 29.01
CA ALA A 92 16.05 182.94 28.49
C ALA A 92 16.76 181.87 27.67
N THR A 93 17.81 182.24 26.91
CA THR A 93 18.57 181.31 26.06
C THR A 93 19.39 180.31 26.87
N VAL A 94 19.89 180.72 28.04
CA VAL A 94 20.65 179.85 28.96
C VAL A 94 19.72 178.87 29.67
N VAL A 95 18.52 179.33 30.06
CA VAL A 95 17.47 178.48 30.63
C VAL A 95 16.99 177.44 29.61
N GLU A 96 16.72 177.85 28.37
CA GLU A 96 16.28 176.97 27.28
C GLU A 96 17.33 175.88 27.00
N ALA A 97 18.60 176.24 26.83
CA ALA A 97 19.69 175.29 26.61
C ALA A 97 19.90 174.29 27.77
N LEU A 98 19.70 174.72 29.02
CA LEU A 98 19.78 173.81 30.19
C LEU A 98 18.58 172.86 30.27
N VAL A 99 17.37 173.32 29.91
CA VAL A 99 16.18 172.45 29.80
C VAL A 99 16.35 171.43 28.67
N GLU A 100 16.82 171.85 27.49
CA GLU A 100 17.15 170.93 26.39
C GLU A 100 18.22 169.91 26.81
N ARG A 101 19.25 170.32 27.56
CA ARG A 101 20.29 169.40 28.06
C ARG A 101 19.72 168.37 29.04
N ILE A 102 18.81 168.77 29.94
CA ILE A 102 18.12 167.84 30.85
C ILE A 102 17.28 166.83 30.06
N VAL A 103 16.45 167.30 29.12
CA VAL A 103 15.62 166.42 28.26
C VAL A 103 16.48 165.47 27.43
N SER A 104 17.62 165.95 26.91
CA SER A 104 18.61 165.14 26.18
C SER A 104 19.23 164.05 27.06
N LEU A 105 19.60 164.37 28.30
CA LEU A 105 20.16 163.41 29.26
C LEU A 105 19.12 162.37 29.71
N GLU A 106 17.88 162.80 30.01
CA GLU A 106 16.79 161.90 30.41
C GLU A 106 16.38 160.95 29.27
N THR A 107 16.36 161.46 28.03
CA THR A 107 16.14 160.65 26.82
C THR A 107 17.29 159.66 26.58
N GLY A 108 18.55 160.12 26.73
CA GLY A 108 19.74 159.29 26.58
C GLY A 108 19.84 158.17 27.61
N LEU A 109 19.50 158.46 28.88
CA LEU A 109 19.37 157.46 29.94
C LEU A 109 18.30 156.42 29.58
N SER A 110 17.11 156.86 29.19
CA SER A 110 16.00 155.98 28.81
C SER A 110 16.38 155.02 27.66
N ALA A 111 17.00 155.55 26.60
CA ALA A 111 17.47 154.76 25.46
C ALA A 111 18.59 153.77 25.85
N SER A 112 19.52 154.18 26.72
CA SER A 112 20.62 153.32 27.19
C SER A 112 20.12 152.17 28.07
N VAL A 113 19.20 152.48 29.00
CA VAL A 113 18.53 151.48 29.86
C VAL A 113 17.75 150.47 29.02
N ALA A 114 16.97 150.94 28.03
CA ALA A 114 16.24 150.04 27.13
C ALA A 114 17.19 149.13 26.31
N THR A 115 18.33 149.66 25.87
CA THR A 115 19.33 148.91 25.10
C THR A 115 19.98 147.81 25.94
N LEU A 116 20.51 148.15 27.13
CA LEU A 116 21.17 147.18 28.01
C LEU A 116 20.18 146.17 28.59
N GLN A 117 18.96 146.57 28.96
CA GLN A 117 17.90 145.64 29.37
C GLN A 117 17.59 144.63 28.26
N SER A 118 17.44 145.07 27.02
CA SER A 118 17.20 144.16 25.88
C SER A 118 18.34 143.15 25.69
N GLN A 119 19.59 143.54 25.94
CA GLN A 119 20.74 142.61 25.90
C GLN A 119 20.71 141.61 27.07
N ILE A 120 20.36 142.06 28.28
CA ILE A 120 20.16 141.20 29.46
C ILE A 120 19.04 140.17 29.21
N ASP A 121 17.93 140.59 28.60
CA ASP A 121 16.79 139.73 28.27
C ASP A 121 17.14 138.67 27.20
N VAL A 122 17.99 139.03 26.23
CA VAL A 122 18.58 138.08 25.27
C VAL A 122 19.52 137.08 25.98
N CYS A 123 20.32 137.53 26.96
CA CYS A 123 21.18 136.63 27.73
C CYS A 123 20.37 135.66 28.59
N ASN A 124 19.33 136.14 29.29
CA ASN A 124 18.38 135.29 30.02
C ASN A 124 17.76 134.24 29.08
N SER A 125 17.25 134.68 27.92
CA SER A 125 16.66 133.80 26.89
C SER A 125 17.64 132.76 26.32
N ALA A 126 18.95 133.05 26.34
CA ALA A 126 19.98 132.11 25.91
C ALA A 126 20.32 131.09 27.01
N ILE A 127 20.43 131.54 28.26
CA ILE A 127 20.67 130.69 29.44
C ILE A 127 19.50 129.69 29.62
N GLU A 128 18.25 130.13 29.52
CA GLU A 128 17.08 129.25 29.60
C GLU A 128 17.09 128.16 28.53
N LYS A 129 17.42 128.50 27.27
CA LYS A 129 17.51 127.54 26.17
C LYS A 129 18.66 126.56 26.35
N LEU A 130 19.81 127.03 26.83
CA LEU A 130 20.97 126.19 27.11
C LEU A 130 20.67 125.22 28.27
N ASN A 131 20.04 125.69 29.35
CA ASN A 131 19.63 124.85 30.47
C ASN A 131 18.58 123.81 30.06
N ALA A 132 17.61 124.18 29.22
CA ALA A 132 16.65 123.24 28.64
C ALA A 132 17.32 122.20 27.72
N ALA A 133 18.35 122.57 26.95
CA ALA A 133 19.13 121.63 26.16
C ALA A 133 19.93 120.65 27.04
N ILE A 134 20.64 121.16 28.06
CA ILE A 134 21.40 120.35 29.04
C ILE A 134 20.49 119.37 29.80
N ALA A 135 19.26 119.77 30.12
CA ALA A 135 18.27 118.93 30.78
C ALA A 135 17.64 117.86 29.86
N ASN A 136 17.50 118.14 28.56
CA ASN A 136 16.98 117.20 27.56
C ASN A 136 18.05 116.24 27.01
N CYS A 137 19.34 116.52 27.22
CA CYS A 137 20.41 115.56 26.94
C CYS A 137 20.32 114.38 27.91
N ALA A 138 20.07 113.18 27.38
CA ALA A 138 20.02 111.94 28.15
C ALA A 138 21.24 111.80 29.08
N THR A 139 21.00 111.41 30.33
CA THR A 139 22.07 111.29 31.31
C THR A 139 22.97 110.09 31.01
N VAL A 140 24.23 110.20 31.42
CA VAL A 140 25.19 109.08 31.38
C VAL A 140 24.67 107.88 32.20
N ALA A 141 23.79 108.09 33.18
CA ALA A 141 23.13 107.03 33.93
C ALA A 141 22.09 106.27 33.07
N GLU A 142 21.22 106.96 32.32
CA GLU A 142 20.24 106.34 31.42
C GLU A 142 20.92 105.57 30.29
N LEU A 143 21.99 106.13 29.72
CA LEU A 143 22.74 105.48 28.63
C LEU A 143 23.48 104.22 29.11
N ASN A 144 24.03 104.24 30.34
CA ASN A 144 24.57 103.03 30.98
C ASN A 144 23.50 102.00 31.35
N ALA A 145 22.29 102.43 31.76
CA ALA A 145 21.19 101.51 32.02
C ALA A 145 20.73 100.78 30.75
N ILE A 146 20.69 101.49 29.60
CA ILE A 146 20.42 100.89 28.29
C ILE A 146 21.54 99.91 27.89
N LYS A 147 22.81 100.26 28.13
CA LYS A 147 23.94 99.34 27.88
C LYS A 147 23.80 98.04 28.68
N ALA A 148 23.58 98.14 29.99
CA ALA A 148 23.47 97.00 30.89
C ALA A 148 22.25 96.09 30.56
N ASP A 149 21.12 96.67 30.15
CA ASP A 149 19.95 95.93 29.67
C ASP A 149 20.23 95.18 28.35
N ALA A 150 20.95 95.80 27.42
CA ALA A 150 21.38 95.16 26.18
C ALA A 150 22.39 94.03 26.42
N GLU A 151 23.40 94.26 27.28
CA GLU A 151 24.37 93.25 27.72
C GLU A 151 23.68 92.05 28.39
N ALA A 152 22.73 92.30 29.30
CA ALA A 152 21.97 91.25 29.99
C ALA A 152 21.12 90.42 29.02
N LYS A 153 20.45 91.07 28.06
CA LYS A 153 19.68 90.39 27.00
C LYS A 153 20.56 89.57 26.07
N LEU A 154 21.75 90.07 25.72
CA LEU A 154 22.70 89.37 24.86
C LEU A 154 23.32 88.17 25.59
N ALA A 155 23.64 88.29 26.87
CA ALA A 155 24.09 87.19 27.72
C ALA A 155 23.02 86.09 27.86
N ALA A 156 21.75 86.47 28.07
CA ALA A 156 20.62 85.53 28.10
C ALA A 156 20.46 84.79 26.75
N LEU A 157 20.51 85.53 25.63
CA LEU A 157 20.42 84.95 24.28
C LEU A 157 21.59 83.99 23.98
N SER A 158 22.81 84.32 24.43
CA SER A 158 23.98 83.42 24.33
C SER A 158 23.79 82.13 25.15
N GLY A 159 23.15 82.22 26.32
CA GLY A 159 22.76 81.07 27.12
C GLY A 159 21.75 80.17 26.42
N ASP A 160 20.71 80.75 25.82
CA ASP A 160 19.71 79.99 25.05
C ASP A 160 20.28 79.37 23.77
N VAL A 161 21.20 80.04 23.07
CA VAL A 161 21.92 79.45 21.92
C VAL A 161 22.68 78.19 22.34
N LYS A 162 23.49 78.26 23.41
CA LYS A 162 24.24 77.08 23.93
C LYS A 162 23.30 75.96 24.34
N ARG A 163 22.20 76.28 25.03
CA ARG A 163 21.17 75.30 25.42
C ARG A 163 20.51 74.63 24.21
N LEU A 164 20.29 75.37 23.12
CA LEU A 164 19.76 74.82 21.87
C LEU A 164 20.81 73.97 21.12
N GLU A 165 22.09 74.34 21.15
CA GLU A 165 23.19 73.52 20.62
C GLU A 165 23.32 72.20 21.37
N GLU A 166 23.28 72.22 22.71
CA GLU A 166 23.25 71.02 23.56
C GLU A 166 22.05 70.12 23.26
N GLN A 167 20.85 70.71 23.16
CA GLN A 167 19.62 69.97 22.83
C GLN A 167 19.66 69.38 21.41
N LEU A 168 20.22 70.10 20.43
CA LEU A 168 20.39 69.62 19.06
C LEU A 168 21.39 68.46 19.00
N ASN A 169 22.51 68.55 19.71
CA ASN A 169 23.51 67.49 19.78
C ASN A 169 22.96 66.22 20.46
N ALA A 170 22.22 66.37 21.57
CA ALA A 170 21.56 65.25 22.23
C ALA A 170 20.50 64.56 21.34
N LEU A 171 19.69 65.34 20.63
CA LEU A 171 18.70 64.83 19.68
C LEU A 171 19.37 64.12 18.50
N SER A 172 20.47 64.66 17.98
CA SER A 172 21.28 64.06 16.91
C SER A 172 21.85 62.70 17.33
N ALA A 173 22.45 62.61 18.52
CA ALA A 173 22.96 61.36 19.08
C ALA A 173 21.86 60.30 19.25
N SER A 174 20.75 60.67 19.92
CA SER A 174 19.60 59.77 20.14
C SER A 174 18.97 59.28 18.81
N THR A 175 18.95 60.14 17.78
CA THR A 175 18.51 59.77 16.43
C THR A 175 19.50 58.80 15.77
N GLY A 176 20.80 59.02 15.93
CA GLY A 176 21.85 58.13 15.41
C GLY A 176 21.80 56.72 16.03
N GLU A 177 21.65 56.64 17.36
CA GLU A 177 21.47 55.37 18.09
C GLU A 177 20.19 54.64 17.62
N SER A 178 19.10 55.36 17.45
CA SER A 178 17.82 54.81 16.95
C SER A 178 17.98 54.24 15.54
N ILE A 179 18.68 54.94 14.64
CA ILE A 179 18.99 54.46 13.28
C ILE A 179 19.87 53.22 13.31
N ALA A 180 20.92 53.20 14.14
CA ALA A 180 21.81 52.05 14.29
C ALA A 180 21.07 50.79 14.79
N SER A 181 20.19 50.96 15.79
CA SER A 181 19.32 49.89 16.31
C SER A 181 18.36 49.35 15.23
N ILE A 182 17.71 50.23 14.45
CA ILE A 182 16.84 49.82 13.35
C ILE A 182 17.62 49.05 12.28
N LEU A 183 18.82 49.50 11.91
CA LEU A 183 19.67 48.82 10.93
C LEU A 183 20.11 47.41 11.41
N ALA A 184 20.49 47.27 12.68
CA ALA A 184 20.84 45.98 13.26
C ALA A 184 19.65 45.00 13.26
N ASN A 185 18.46 45.47 13.68
CA ASN A 185 17.24 44.66 13.65
C ASN A 185 16.83 44.26 12.22
N MET A 186 17.00 45.16 11.23
CA MET A 186 16.75 44.84 9.82
C MET A 186 17.71 43.76 9.28
N ALA A 187 18.99 43.79 9.66
CA ALA A 187 19.95 42.78 9.26
C ALA A 187 19.62 41.40 9.86
N ALA A 188 19.33 41.33 11.17
CA ALA A 188 18.96 40.10 11.86
C ALA A 188 17.68 39.45 11.30
N LEU A 189 16.69 40.27 10.90
CA LEU A 189 15.50 39.77 10.20
C LEU A 189 15.83 39.17 8.83
N GLN A 190 16.66 39.85 8.02
CA GLN A 190 17.07 39.35 6.70
C GLN A 190 17.85 38.03 6.76
N GLU A 191 18.73 37.88 7.76
CA GLU A 191 19.48 36.64 8.00
C GLU A 191 18.55 35.49 8.41
N LYS A 192 17.64 35.75 9.36
CA LYS A 192 16.64 34.77 9.81
C LYS A 192 15.67 34.34 8.69
N ASP A 193 15.22 35.27 7.85
CA ASP A 193 14.36 34.96 6.71
C ASP A 193 15.09 34.12 5.65
N ALA A 194 16.37 34.40 5.40
CA ALA A 194 17.20 33.60 4.50
C ALA A 194 17.42 32.17 5.03
N GLU A 195 17.65 32.01 6.34
CA GLU A 195 17.80 30.69 6.96
C GLU A 195 16.48 29.89 6.99
N ASN A 196 15.36 30.55 7.33
CA ASN A 196 14.02 29.97 7.23
C ASN A 196 13.73 29.46 5.80
N TYR A 197 14.02 30.28 4.78
CA TYR A 197 13.78 29.91 3.38
C TYR A 197 14.66 28.73 2.94
N LYS A 198 15.94 28.72 3.35
CA LYS A 198 16.88 27.60 3.12
C LYS A 198 16.39 26.30 3.78
N ALA A 199 15.91 26.37 5.02
CA ALA A 199 15.36 25.22 5.73
C ALA A 199 14.08 24.69 5.08
N LEU A 200 13.18 25.58 4.64
CA LEU A 200 11.95 25.21 3.93
C LEU A 200 12.25 24.53 2.58
N LEU A 201 13.20 25.06 1.80
CA LEU A 201 13.64 24.41 0.56
C LEU A 201 14.23 23.02 0.80
N ALA A 202 15.04 22.84 1.84
CA ALA A 202 15.60 21.54 2.20
C ALA A 202 14.51 20.53 2.61
N ALA A 203 13.51 20.96 3.40
CA ALA A 203 12.38 20.14 3.78
C ALA A 203 11.52 19.72 2.58
N ILE A 204 11.25 20.64 1.65
CA ILE A 204 10.51 20.35 0.40
C ILE A 204 11.29 19.37 -0.47
N ALA A 205 12.61 19.52 -0.60
CA ALA A 205 13.44 18.60 -1.37
C ALA A 205 13.45 17.18 -0.78
N ALA A 206 13.57 17.05 0.55
CA ALA A 206 13.49 15.76 1.24
C ALA A 206 12.11 15.11 1.11
N ALA A 207 11.02 15.87 1.28
CA ALA A 207 9.66 15.38 1.10
C ALA A 207 9.38 14.92 -0.35
N LYS A 208 9.91 15.65 -1.34
CA LYS A 208 9.85 15.21 -2.75
C LYS A 208 10.56 13.88 -2.95
N GLN A 209 11.77 13.72 -2.42
CA GLN A 209 12.58 12.50 -2.58
C GLN A 209 11.92 11.28 -1.91
N ASP A 210 11.30 11.45 -0.74
CA ASP A 210 10.52 10.40 -0.05
C ASP A 210 9.29 9.97 -0.87
N VAL A 211 8.56 10.92 -1.47
CA VAL A 211 7.42 10.62 -2.36
C VAL A 211 7.88 9.91 -3.65
N GLU A 212 8.96 10.36 -4.28
CA GLU A 212 9.50 9.71 -5.48
C GLU A 212 9.95 8.27 -5.18
N ALA A 213 10.64 8.04 -4.06
CA ALA A 213 11.05 6.70 -3.62
C ALA A 213 9.85 5.77 -3.35
N LYS A 214 8.78 6.30 -2.74
CA LYS A 214 7.54 5.54 -2.47
C LYS A 214 6.80 5.18 -3.76
N ILE A 215 6.74 6.10 -4.74
CA ILE A 215 6.16 5.83 -6.05
C ILE A 215 6.92 4.70 -6.75
N THR A 216 8.25 4.79 -6.86
CA THR A 216 9.06 3.75 -7.51
C THR A 216 8.96 2.39 -6.82
N ALA A 217 8.84 2.35 -5.49
CA ALA A 217 8.64 1.10 -4.75
C ALA A 217 7.26 0.46 -5.03
N GLU A 218 6.20 1.26 -5.05
CA GLU A 218 4.83 0.83 -5.35
C GLU A 218 4.69 0.37 -6.82
N GLU A 219 5.32 1.08 -7.76
CA GLU A 219 5.40 0.71 -9.18
C GLU A 219 6.11 -0.64 -9.37
N ALA A 220 7.26 -0.83 -8.72
CA ALA A 220 8.00 -2.09 -8.78
C ALA A 220 7.18 -3.27 -8.20
N ALA A 221 6.48 -3.07 -7.08
CA ALA A 221 5.60 -4.07 -6.49
C ALA A 221 4.42 -4.42 -7.41
N ARG A 222 3.81 -3.43 -8.07
CA ARG A 222 2.74 -3.64 -9.06
C ARG A 222 3.21 -4.39 -10.29
N ILE A 223 4.39 -4.05 -10.82
CA ILE A 223 4.99 -4.76 -11.96
C ILE A 223 5.26 -6.23 -11.60
N ALA A 224 5.80 -6.50 -10.40
CA ALA A 224 6.00 -7.88 -9.94
C ALA A 224 4.68 -8.67 -9.86
N ALA A 225 3.62 -8.08 -9.29
CA ALA A 225 2.30 -8.72 -9.22
C ALA A 225 1.66 -8.94 -10.60
N ILE A 226 1.83 -8.02 -11.55
CA ILE A 226 1.35 -8.18 -12.93
C ILE A 226 2.07 -9.34 -13.63
N ASN A 227 3.39 -9.45 -13.48
CA ASN A 227 4.19 -10.53 -14.08
C ASN A 227 3.81 -11.91 -13.51
N ASP A 228 3.53 -12.00 -12.20
CA ASP A 228 3.04 -13.23 -11.59
C ASP A 228 1.65 -13.62 -12.11
N LEU A 229 0.70 -12.67 -12.16
CA LEU A 229 -0.63 -12.91 -12.73
C LEU A 229 -0.56 -13.31 -14.22
N GLN A 230 0.33 -12.72 -15.01
CA GLN A 230 0.57 -13.17 -16.40
C GLN A 230 1.10 -14.60 -16.45
N THR A 231 2.01 -14.98 -15.56
CA THR A 231 2.54 -16.34 -15.45
C THR A 231 1.43 -17.34 -15.09
N GLN A 232 0.54 -17.00 -14.16
CA GLN A 232 -0.64 -17.80 -13.82
C GLN A 232 -1.60 -17.92 -15.02
N ILE A 233 -1.86 -16.83 -15.75
CA ILE A 233 -2.71 -16.84 -16.95
C ILE A 233 -2.12 -17.76 -18.04
N THR A 234 -0.82 -17.69 -18.31
CA THR A 234 -0.16 -18.58 -19.29
C THR A 234 -0.22 -20.05 -18.86
N ALA A 235 -0.06 -20.35 -17.57
CA ALA A 235 -0.21 -21.72 -17.05
C ALA A 235 -1.65 -22.25 -17.22
N LEU A 236 -2.66 -21.41 -16.93
CA LEU A 236 -4.08 -21.76 -17.14
C LEU A 236 -4.41 -21.94 -18.62
N GLN A 237 -3.87 -21.10 -19.51
CA GLN A 237 -4.03 -21.25 -20.96
C GLN A 237 -3.41 -22.55 -21.48
N ALA A 238 -2.22 -22.92 -21.01
CA ALA A 238 -1.59 -24.20 -21.35
C ALA A 238 -2.41 -25.41 -20.84
N PHE A 239 -2.97 -25.32 -19.62
CA PHE A 239 -3.85 -26.35 -19.08
C PHE A 239 -5.17 -26.49 -19.87
N MET A 240 -5.77 -25.37 -20.27
CA MET A 240 -6.95 -25.37 -21.16
C MET A 240 -6.64 -26.00 -22.52
N ALA A 241 -5.49 -25.68 -23.13
CA ALA A 241 -5.05 -26.29 -24.38
C ALA A 241 -4.85 -27.81 -24.23
N ALA A 242 -4.20 -28.27 -23.16
CA ALA A 242 -4.03 -29.69 -22.88
C ALA A 242 -5.36 -30.44 -22.70
N ILE A 243 -6.40 -29.79 -22.14
CA ILE A 243 -7.75 -30.36 -22.06
C ILE A 243 -8.44 -30.40 -23.44
N GLN A 244 -8.15 -29.47 -24.35
CA GLN A 244 -8.70 -29.46 -25.71
C GLN A 244 -7.99 -30.45 -26.64
N GLU A 245 -6.68 -30.65 -26.48
CA GLU A 245 -5.90 -31.68 -27.20
C GLU A 245 -6.15 -33.09 -26.66
N ALA A 246 -6.54 -33.21 -25.39
CA ALA A 246 -7.02 -34.46 -24.83
C ALA A 246 -8.38 -34.83 -25.46
N ASP A 247 -8.30 -35.61 -26.55
CA ASP A 247 -9.43 -36.13 -27.33
C ASP A 247 -10.25 -37.18 -26.53
N TYR A 248 -10.85 -36.73 -25.44
CA TYR A 248 -11.73 -37.51 -24.58
C TYR A 248 -12.98 -37.98 -25.34
N GLN A 249 -13.42 -37.24 -26.36
CA GLN A 249 -14.53 -37.67 -27.21
C GLN A 249 -14.16 -38.95 -27.95
N LYS A 250 -13.01 -39.01 -28.63
CA LYS A 250 -12.52 -40.24 -29.27
C LYS A 250 -12.26 -41.39 -28.28
N GLN A 251 -11.88 -41.09 -27.04
CA GLN A 251 -11.79 -42.12 -25.99
C GLN A 251 -13.19 -42.68 -25.64
N ILE A 252 -14.20 -41.81 -25.48
CA ILE A 252 -15.60 -42.18 -25.26
C ILE A 252 -16.17 -42.95 -26.47
N ASP A 253 -15.89 -42.50 -27.69
CA ASP A 253 -16.35 -43.13 -28.94
C ASP A 253 -15.73 -44.53 -29.10
N ASN A 254 -14.43 -44.69 -28.79
CA ASN A 254 -13.75 -45.98 -28.77
C ASN A 254 -14.34 -46.92 -27.71
N LEU A 255 -14.55 -46.45 -26.48
CA LEU A 255 -15.20 -47.23 -25.42
C LEU A 255 -16.65 -47.61 -25.81
N THR A 256 -17.38 -46.72 -26.47
CA THR A 256 -18.73 -46.95 -26.98
C THR A 256 -18.72 -47.99 -28.11
N SER A 257 -17.73 -47.95 -29.01
CA SER A 257 -17.54 -48.97 -30.05
C SER A 257 -17.22 -50.33 -29.46
N ILE A 258 -16.33 -50.41 -28.46
CA ILE A 258 -16.01 -51.64 -27.72
C ILE A 258 -17.26 -52.20 -27.02
N LEU A 259 -18.04 -51.34 -26.34
CA LEU A 259 -19.30 -51.74 -25.69
C LEU A 259 -20.32 -52.29 -26.69
N ASN A 260 -20.48 -51.64 -27.84
CA ASN A 260 -21.39 -52.09 -28.90
C ASN A 260 -20.92 -53.41 -29.54
N ASN A 261 -19.61 -53.62 -29.70
CA ASN A 261 -19.06 -54.87 -30.19
C ASN A 261 -19.34 -56.02 -29.20
N PHE A 262 -19.04 -55.85 -27.91
CA PHE A 262 -19.36 -56.86 -26.89
C PHE A 262 -20.86 -57.13 -26.79
N LYS A 263 -21.70 -56.10 -26.92
CA LYS A 263 -23.16 -56.27 -26.98
C LYS A 263 -23.56 -57.15 -28.18
N ALA A 264 -23.05 -56.85 -29.37
CA ALA A 264 -23.33 -57.63 -30.57
C ALA A 264 -22.80 -59.08 -30.47
N GLU A 265 -21.64 -59.30 -29.84
CA GLU A 265 -21.12 -60.65 -29.56
C GLU A 265 -22.03 -61.43 -28.60
N ILE A 266 -22.60 -60.79 -27.58
CA ILE A 266 -23.55 -61.42 -26.64
C ILE A 266 -24.87 -61.74 -27.35
N GLU A 267 -25.40 -60.81 -28.14
CA GLU A 267 -26.64 -61.00 -28.92
C GLU A 267 -26.45 -62.13 -29.96
N ALA A 268 -25.31 -62.19 -30.64
CA ALA A 268 -24.98 -63.24 -31.62
C ALA A 268 -24.74 -64.64 -31.02
N LYS A 269 -24.67 -64.79 -29.69
CA LYS A 269 -24.61 -66.11 -29.05
C LYS A 269 -25.98 -66.79 -28.94
N ASP A 270 -27.07 -66.04 -29.08
CA ASP A 270 -28.45 -66.54 -28.94
C ASP A 270 -28.64 -67.50 -27.75
N TYR A 271 -28.19 -67.07 -26.56
CA TYR A 271 -28.35 -67.88 -25.35
C TYR A 271 -29.83 -68.15 -25.03
N GLN A 272 -30.75 -67.26 -25.44
CA GLN A 272 -32.18 -67.49 -25.28
C GLN A 272 -32.70 -68.59 -26.21
N GLY A 273 -32.38 -68.57 -27.51
CA GLY A 273 -32.75 -69.64 -28.43
C GLY A 273 -32.12 -71.00 -28.07
N GLN A 274 -30.91 -71.00 -27.51
CA GLN A 274 -30.31 -72.20 -26.91
C GLN A 274 -31.12 -72.72 -25.71
N ILE A 275 -31.51 -71.85 -24.77
CA ILE A 275 -32.37 -72.20 -23.63
C ILE A 275 -33.75 -72.69 -24.10
N ASP A 276 -34.35 -72.03 -25.08
CA ASP A 276 -35.66 -72.40 -25.63
C ASP A 276 -35.63 -73.77 -26.32
N ASN A 277 -34.52 -74.13 -26.98
CA ASN A 277 -34.34 -75.46 -27.56
C ASN A 277 -34.13 -76.53 -26.47
N ILE A 278 -33.29 -76.27 -25.46
CA ILE A 278 -33.13 -77.18 -24.31
C ILE A 278 -34.47 -77.39 -23.59
N CYS A 279 -35.30 -76.35 -23.46
CA CYS A 279 -36.65 -76.46 -22.90
C CYS A 279 -37.60 -77.33 -23.75
N LYS A 280 -37.48 -77.30 -25.09
CA LYS A 280 -38.23 -78.21 -25.99
C LYS A 280 -37.75 -79.65 -25.83
N ASP A 281 -36.44 -79.88 -25.83
CA ASP A 281 -35.86 -81.22 -25.67
C ASP A 281 -36.28 -81.85 -24.33
N ILE A 282 -36.25 -81.06 -23.24
CA ILE A 282 -36.75 -81.47 -21.92
C ILE A 282 -38.26 -81.79 -21.95
N ALA A 283 -39.06 -81.03 -22.69
CA ALA A 283 -40.50 -81.30 -22.84
C ALA A 283 -40.74 -82.61 -23.61
N THR A 284 -40.05 -82.83 -24.74
CA THR A 284 -40.15 -84.09 -25.51
C THR A 284 -39.68 -85.29 -24.69
N ILE A 285 -38.56 -85.19 -23.97
CA ILE A 285 -38.08 -86.25 -23.07
C ILE A 285 -39.10 -86.55 -21.96
N LYS A 286 -39.77 -85.54 -21.40
CA LYS A 286 -40.83 -85.71 -20.40
C LYS A 286 -42.06 -86.43 -20.97
N ASP A 287 -42.45 -86.11 -22.20
CA ASP A 287 -43.56 -86.78 -22.89
C ASP A 287 -43.21 -88.24 -23.25
N ASP A 288 -41.99 -88.50 -23.73
CA ASP A 288 -41.47 -89.85 -23.99
C ASP A 288 -41.40 -90.70 -22.70
N ILE A 289 -40.94 -90.13 -21.59
CA ILE A 289 -40.98 -90.77 -20.26
C ILE A 289 -42.42 -91.10 -19.87
N SER A 290 -43.37 -90.20 -20.11
CA SER A 290 -44.79 -90.42 -19.80
C SER A 290 -45.39 -91.55 -20.64
N VAL A 291 -45.04 -91.64 -21.93
CA VAL A 291 -45.42 -92.75 -22.82
C VAL A 291 -44.77 -94.08 -22.38
N LEU A 292 -43.51 -94.05 -21.95
CA LEU A 292 -42.82 -95.23 -21.42
C LEU A 292 -43.45 -95.72 -20.11
N MET A 293 -43.82 -94.82 -19.20
CA MET A 293 -44.56 -95.17 -17.97
C MET A 293 -45.92 -95.82 -18.30
N GLY A 294 -46.66 -95.30 -19.28
CA GLY A 294 -47.90 -95.92 -19.77
C GLY A 294 -47.69 -97.33 -20.34
N LYS A 295 -46.59 -97.55 -21.09
CA LYS A 295 -46.21 -98.88 -21.59
C LYS A 295 -45.80 -99.83 -20.46
N VAL A 296 -45.10 -99.34 -19.43
CA VAL A 296 -44.75 -100.15 -18.24
C VAL A 296 -46.01 -100.59 -17.50
N ALA A 297 -46.95 -99.68 -17.20
CA ALA A 297 -48.21 -100.04 -16.56
C ALA A 297 -49.05 -101.03 -17.39
N THR A 298 -49.02 -100.90 -18.72
CA THR A 298 -49.67 -101.87 -19.64
C THR A 298 -49.01 -103.25 -19.57
N ASN A 299 -47.67 -103.29 -19.47
CA ASN A 299 -46.92 -104.54 -19.32
C ASN A 299 -47.16 -105.18 -17.94
N GLU A 300 -47.24 -104.39 -16.86
CA GLU A 300 -47.60 -104.87 -15.52
C GLU A 300 -48.99 -105.53 -15.51
N MET A 301 -50.00 -104.89 -16.13
CA MET A 301 -51.32 -105.50 -16.31
C MET A 301 -51.27 -106.78 -17.14
N SER A 302 -50.46 -106.82 -18.21
CA SER A 302 -50.29 -108.01 -19.05
C SER A 302 -49.63 -109.17 -18.28
N ILE A 303 -48.65 -108.87 -17.43
CA ILE A 303 -47.98 -109.85 -16.56
C ILE A 303 -48.95 -110.41 -15.51
N GLU A 304 -49.76 -109.58 -14.85
CA GLU A 304 -50.73 -110.03 -13.85
C GLU A 304 -51.87 -110.85 -14.50
N ASN A 305 -52.27 -110.52 -15.72
CA ASN A 305 -53.18 -111.35 -16.52
C ASN A 305 -52.55 -112.71 -16.86
N LEU A 306 -51.32 -112.75 -17.41
CA LEU A 306 -50.62 -114.01 -17.73
C LEU A 306 -50.39 -114.89 -16.48
N LYS A 307 -50.12 -114.27 -15.33
CA LYS A 307 -50.01 -114.93 -14.03
C LYS A 307 -51.34 -115.52 -13.56
N THR A 308 -52.46 -114.82 -13.79
CA THR A 308 -53.82 -115.32 -13.54
C THR A 308 -54.18 -116.48 -14.48
N GLU A 309 -53.82 -116.38 -15.76
CA GLU A 309 -53.98 -117.46 -16.74
C GLU A 309 -53.14 -118.68 -16.38
N MET A 310 -51.88 -118.50 -15.98
CA MET A 310 -51.02 -119.59 -15.50
C MET A 310 -51.58 -120.26 -14.25
N ALA A 311 -52.13 -119.50 -13.29
CA ALA A 311 -52.78 -120.06 -12.11
C ALA A 311 -54.00 -120.92 -12.49
N ALA A 312 -54.82 -120.46 -13.44
CA ALA A 312 -55.95 -121.22 -13.97
C ALA A 312 -55.51 -122.48 -14.78
N LEU A 313 -54.41 -122.38 -15.53
CA LEU A 313 -53.81 -123.50 -16.26
C LEU A 313 -53.25 -124.56 -15.31
N ASN A 314 -52.56 -124.14 -14.24
CA ASN A 314 -52.05 -125.01 -13.20
C ASN A 314 -53.19 -125.72 -12.44
N GLY A 315 -54.28 -125.01 -12.14
CA GLY A 315 -55.48 -125.63 -11.56
C GLY A 315 -56.13 -126.69 -12.47
N LYS A 316 -56.14 -126.46 -13.79
CA LYS A 316 -56.58 -127.47 -14.78
C LYS A 316 -55.62 -128.66 -14.85
N LEU A 317 -54.31 -128.43 -14.76
CA LEU A 317 -53.30 -129.50 -14.73
C LEU A 317 -53.49 -130.41 -13.51
N SER A 318 -53.61 -129.84 -12.30
CA SER A 318 -53.86 -130.63 -11.08
C SER A 318 -55.17 -131.43 -11.12
N ALA A 319 -56.21 -130.90 -11.77
CA ALA A 319 -57.45 -131.65 -12.00
C ALA A 319 -57.27 -132.82 -13.00
N MET A 320 -56.40 -132.66 -14.00
CA MET A 320 -56.06 -133.73 -14.95
C MET A 320 -55.18 -134.80 -14.32
N GLU A 321 -54.20 -134.43 -13.48
CA GLU A 321 -53.36 -135.37 -12.71
C GLU A 321 -54.21 -136.28 -11.82
N GLN A 322 -55.19 -135.75 -11.07
CA GLN A 322 -56.11 -136.57 -10.27
C GLN A 322 -56.96 -137.52 -11.13
N ASN A 323 -57.36 -137.11 -12.33
CA ASN A 323 -58.10 -137.97 -13.25
C ASN A 323 -57.24 -139.16 -13.71
N PHE A 324 -56.01 -138.90 -14.17
CA PHE A 324 -55.08 -139.97 -14.56
C PHE A 324 -54.70 -140.88 -13.40
N GLN A 325 -54.52 -140.37 -12.18
CA GLN A 325 -54.25 -141.22 -11.01
C GLN A 325 -55.42 -142.17 -10.72
N GLY A 326 -56.67 -141.71 -10.87
CA GLY A 326 -57.86 -142.57 -10.77
C GLY A 326 -57.89 -143.68 -11.83
N GLN A 327 -57.46 -143.38 -13.07
CA GLN A 327 -57.35 -144.37 -14.15
C GLN A 327 -56.24 -145.39 -13.89
N ILE A 328 -55.05 -144.94 -13.46
CA ILE A 328 -53.91 -145.80 -13.14
C ILE A 328 -54.25 -146.77 -12.00
N ASN A 329 -54.88 -146.27 -10.94
CA ASN A 329 -55.33 -147.09 -9.81
C ASN A 329 -56.32 -148.19 -10.25
N SER A 330 -57.14 -147.92 -11.27
CA SER A 330 -58.09 -148.88 -11.85
C SER A 330 -57.40 -149.96 -12.70
N LEU A 331 -56.31 -149.62 -13.40
CA LEU A 331 -55.60 -150.53 -14.30
C LEU A 331 -54.69 -151.52 -13.55
N ALA A 332 -54.05 -151.10 -12.45
CA ALA A 332 -53.16 -151.96 -11.66
C ALA A 332 -53.87 -153.23 -11.16
N VAL A 333 -55.11 -153.07 -10.67
CA VAL A 333 -55.97 -154.14 -10.14
C VAL A 333 -56.34 -155.20 -11.19
N LEU A 334 -56.30 -154.85 -12.49
CA LEU A 334 -56.61 -155.78 -13.58
C LEU A 334 -55.42 -156.66 -13.98
N ILE A 335 -54.20 -156.13 -13.95
CA ILE A 335 -53.00 -156.85 -14.41
C ILE A 335 -52.57 -157.92 -13.41
N GLU A 336 -52.60 -157.61 -12.11
CA GLU A 336 -52.11 -158.49 -11.03
C GLU A 336 -52.77 -159.89 -11.04
N LYS A 337 -54.04 -159.98 -11.42
CA LYS A 337 -54.80 -161.24 -11.47
C LYS A 337 -54.45 -162.19 -12.62
N SER A 338 -53.54 -161.82 -13.53
CA SER A 338 -53.36 -162.52 -14.82
C SER A 338 -52.10 -163.39 -14.98
N LEU A 339 -51.10 -163.28 -14.08
CA LEU A 339 -49.74 -163.76 -14.34
C LEU A 339 -49.35 -165.11 -13.70
N THR A 340 -50.26 -165.80 -13.00
CA THR A 340 -49.87 -166.74 -11.93
C THR A 340 -49.75 -168.24 -12.29
N SER A 341 -49.87 -168.69 -13.55
CA SER A 341 -50.29 -170.08 -13.86
C SER A 341 -49.61 -170.87 -15.03
N LEU A 342 -48.26 -171.03 -15.08
CA LEU A 342 -47.54 -171.79 -16.16
C LEU A 342 -46.33 -172.66 -15.68
N VAL A 343 -46.04 -173.82 -16.34
CA VAL A 343 -44.99 -174.82 -15.95
C VAL A 343 -44.30 -175.53 -17.18
N PHE A 344 -43.19 -176.30 -17.00
CA PHE A 344 -42.33 -176.92 -18.06
C PHE A 344 -42.17 -178.47 -18.03
N LYS A 345 -41.69 -179.11 -19.12
CA LYS A 345 -41.44 -180.58 -19.28
C LYS A 345 -40.35 -181.00 -20.32
N PRO A 346 -39.55 -182.09 -20.18
CA PRO A 346 -38.55 -182.57 -21.16
C PRO A 346 -39.08 -183.39 -22.35
N SER A 347 -38.24 -183.63 -23.38
CA SER A 347 -38.65 -184.18 -24.70
C SER A 347 -38.22 -185.62 -25.10
N GLN A 348 -37.20 -186.23 -24.49
CA GLN A 348 -36.78 -187.62 -24.80
C GLN A 348 -36.46 -188.40 -23.53
N TYR A 349 -36.72 -189.72 -23.56
CA TYR A 349 -36.56 -190.63 -22.43
C TYR A 349 -36.03 -192.00 -22.90
N VAL A 350 -35.08 -192.56 -22.17
CA VAL A 350 -34.60 -193.95 -22.29
C VAL A 350 -34.60 -194.57 -20.88
N TYR A 351 -35.27 -195.71 -20.73
CA TYR A 351 -35.52 -196.36 -19.41
C TYR A 351 -36.07 -195.43 -18.31
N GLY A 352 -36.79 -194.37 -18.67
CA GLY A 352 -37.41 -193.41 -17.73
C GLY A 352 -36.62 -192.15 -17.45
N PHE A 353 -35.38 -192.00 -17.97
CA PHE A 353 -34.51 -190.84 -17.76
C PHE A 353 -34.13 -190.17 -19.11
N GLY A 354 -33.79 -188.87 -19.10
CA GLY A 354 -33.41 -188.12 -20.32
C GLY A 354 -31.95 -188.35 -20.75
N THR A 355 -31.67 -188.42 -22.07
CA THR A 355 -30.38 -188.91 -22.65
C THR A 355 -30.00 -188.24 -24.00
N ILE A 356 -28.75 -188.45 -24.50
CA ILE A 356 -28.09 -187.77 -25.66
C ILE A 356 -27.06 -188.70 -26.40
N ASN A 357 -26.47 -188.37 -27.59
CA ASN A 357 -25.67 -189.25 -28.51
C ASN A 357 -24.53 -188.53 -29.37
N VAL A 358 -23.42 -189.18 -29.85
CA VAL A 358 -22.18 -188.58 -30.52
C VAL A 358 -21.26 -189.52 -31.41
N GLN A 359 -20.34 -189.04 -32.34
CA GLN A 359 -19.36 -189.79 -33.26
C GLN A 359 -18.03 -189.02 -33.76
N SER A 360 -17.01 -189.60 -34.52
CA SER A 360 -15.59 -189.03 -34.79
C SER A 360 -14.63 -189.58 -35.96
N PHE A 361 -13.55 -188.87 -36.50
CA PHE A 361 -12.59 -189.24 -37.67
C PHE A 361 -11.09 -188.58 -37.78
N SER A 362 -10.17 -188.77 -38.82
CA SER A 362 -8.63 -188.47 -38.83
C SER A 362 -7.71 -188.05 -40.13
N GLY A 363 -6.51 -187.30 -40.06
CA GLY A 363 -5.38 -187.04 -41.12
C GLY A 363 -4.14 -185.96 -40.95
N CYS A 364 -2.94 -185.90 -41.69
CA CYS A 364 -1.75 -184.89 -41.59
C CYS A 364 -0.52 -184.82 -42.67
N GLU A 365 0.50 -183.82 -42.70
CA GLU A 365 1.70 -183.64 -43.71
C GLU A 365 3.08 -182.81 -43.34
N LEU A 366 3.98 -182.20 -44.25
CA LEU A 366 5.55 -182.06 -44.17
C LEU A 366 6.49 -180.79 -44.65
N LEU A 367 7.86 -180.76 -44.35
CA LEU A 367 9.15 -180.07 -44.95
C LEU A 367 9.80 -178.68 -44.41
N SER A 368 11.05 -178.04 -44.63
CA SER A 368 12.34 -178.00 -45.51
C SER A 368 13.69 -177.22 -44.96
N LYS A 369 14.74 -176.71 -45.74
CA LYS A 369 16.16 -176.16 -45.33
C LYS A 369 17.07 -175.25 -46.32
N ASN A 370 18.19 -174.53 -45.89
CA ASN A 370 19.40 -174.02 -46.69
C ASN A 370 20.76 -173.64 -45.91
N VAL A 371 22.00 -173.45 -46.53
CA VAL A 371 23.39 -173.38 -45.87
C VAL A 371 24.61 -172.69 -46.64
N VAL A 372 25.82 -172.60 -45.99
CA VAL A 372 27.28 -172.67 -46.47
C VAL A 372 28.14 -171.40 -46.79
N ASN A 373 29.39 -171.27 -46.23
CA ASN A 373 30.64 -170.68 -46.83
C ASN A 373 31.94 -170.76 -45.93
N SER A 374 33.17 -171.04 -46.46
CA SER A 374 34.44 -170.27 -46.25
C SER A 374 35.77 -170.87 -46.83
N ASP A 375 35.80 -171.40 -48.06
CA ASP A 375 37.07 -171.59 -48.83
C ASP A 375 36.77 -171.72 -50.35
N TYR A 376 36.26 -170.63 -50.93
CA TYR A 376 35.27 -170.62 -52.04
C TYR A 376 33.95 -171.29 -51.62
N GLY A 377 32.85 -170.52 -51.61
CA GLY A 377 31.58 -170.97 -51.04
C GLY A 377 30.57 -171.49 -52.05
N LYS A 378 29.51 -172.15 -51.55
CA LYS A 378 28.13 -172.10 -52.09
C LYS A 378 27.12 -172.92 -51.27
N VAL A 379 25.87 -172.42 -51.27
CA VAL A 379 24.56 -173.12 -51.31
C VAL A 379 24.57 -174.61 -51.72
N ASP A 380 23.58 -175.45 -51.40
CA ASP A 380 22.13 -175.12 -51.34
C ASP A 380 21.27 -176.08 -50.45
N GLU A 381 19.95 -176.02 -50.65
CA GLU A 381 19.06 -177.16 -50.91
C GLU A 381 18.14 -177.80 -49.83
N TYR A 382 17.00 -178.23 -50.38
CA TYR A 382 15.78 -178.73 -49.77
C TYR A 382 15.91 -180.22 -49.43
N THR A 383 16.24 -180.55 -48.17
CA THR A 383 16.51 -181.94 -47.80
C THR A 383 15.22 -182.76 -47.64
N VAL A 384 15.02 -183.76 -48.50
CA VAL A 384 13.97 -184.78 -48.36
C VAL A 384 14.34 -185.74 -47.22
N PRO A 385 13.46 -186.02 -46.24
CA PRO A 385 13.73 -187.01 -45.21
C PRO A 385 13.58 -188.44 -45.74
N SER A 386 14.70 -189.06 -46.13
CA SER A 386 14.83 -190.51 -45.98
C SER A 386 14.81 -190.83 -44.47
N SER A 387 13.90 -191.65 -43.93
CA SER A 387 12.88 -192.44 -44.63
C SER A 387 11.75 -192.93 -43.71
N ASN A 388 10.56 -193.15 -44.28
CA ASN A 388 9.55 -194.15 -43.88
C ASN A 388 8.49 -193.84 -42.77
N ASN A 389 8.03 -192.60 -42.54
CA ASN A 389 6.64 -192.42 -42.04
C ASN A 389 6.02 -191.01 -42.22
N PRO A 390 4.86 -190.86 -42.89
CA PRO A 390 3.97 -189.69 -42.79
C PRO A 390 3.01 -189.78 -41.58
N ALA A 391 2.13 -188.78 -41.38
CA ALA A 391 1.45 -188.54 -40.09
C ALA A 391 -0.10 -188.53 -40.14
N VAL A 392 -0.75 -188.52 -38.96
CA VAL A 392 -2.23 -188.57 -38.78
C VAL A 392 -2.66 -187.73 -37.55
N SER A 393 -3.79 -187.00 -37.64
CA SER A 393 -4.48 -186.31 -36.52
C SER A 393 -5.94 -186.78 -36.37
N THR A 394 -6.73 -186.42 -35.34
CA THR A 394 -8.11 -186.96 -35.07
C THR A 394 -9.07 -185.91 -34.47
N TRP A 395 -10.38 -185.96 -34.77
CA TRP A 395 -11.39 -184.96 -34.33
C TRP A 395 -12.83 -185.51 -34.07
N ALA A 396 -13.60 -184.82 -33.21
CA ALA A 396 -15.00 -185.13 -32.83
C ALA A 396 -15.81 -183.88 -32.35
N PRO A 397 -17.11 -183.72 -32.70
CA PRO A 397 -17.99 -182.62 -32.28
C PRO A 397 -18.97 -182.95 -31.11
N SER A 398 -19.85 -182.00 -30.72
CA SER A 398 -20.60 -181.94 -29.45
C SER A 398 -22.12 -182.28 -29.50
N ALA A 399 -22.82 -182.26 -28.35
CA ALA A 399 -24.17 -182.83 -28.13
C ALA A 399 -25.15 -181.90 -27.34
N HIS A 400 -26.48 -182.09 -27.46
CA HIS A 400 -27.54 -181.14 -26.99
C HIS A 400 -28.87 -181.80 -26.50
N ALA A 401 -29.69 -181.09 -25.70
CA ALA A 401 -31.00 -181.55 -25.15
C ALA A 401 -32.15 -180.50 -25.28
N LYS A 402 -33.44 -180.88 -25.05
CA LYS A 402 -34.66 -180.04 -25.32
C LYS A 402 -35.85 -180.24 -24.34
N TYR A 403 -36.69 -179.19 -24.20
CA TYR A 403 -37.84 -179.07 -23.25
C TYR A 403 -39.02 -178.23 -23.84
N HIS A 404 -40.20 -178.23 -23.19
CA HIS A 404 -41.47 -177.55 -23.57
C HIS A 404 -42.20 -176.87 -22.37
N MET A 405 -43.17 -175.98 -22.63
CA MET A 405 -44.06 -175.30 -21.65
C MET A 405 -45.52 -175.78 -21.71
N ASN A 406 -46.33 -175.58 -20.65
CA ASN A 406 -47.79 -175.77 -20.64
C ASN A 406 -48.50 -174.89 -19.56
N PRO A 407 -49.77 -174.46 -19.75
CA PRO A 407 -50.55 -173.75 -18.73
C PRO A 407 -50.99 -174.64 -17.55
N SER A 408 -51.33 -174.01 -16.42
CA SER A 408 -51.83 -174.64 -15.19
C SER A 408 -53.26 -174.18 -14.85
N THR A 409 -54.01 -175.02 -14.11
CA THR A 409 -55.32 -174.71 -13.53
C THR A 409 -55.26 -174.66 -12.00
N ALA A 410 -54.17 -174.08 -11.48
CA ALA A 410 -53.90 -173.81 -10.07
C ALA A 410 -53.45 -172.36 -9.94
#